data_AF-A0A2W0BV32-F1
#
_entry.id   AF-A0A2W0BV32-F1
#
_cell.length_a   1.000
_cell.length_b   1.000
_cell.length_c   1.000
_cell.angle_alpha   90.00
_cell.angle_beta   90.00
_cell.angle_gamma   90.00
#
_symmetry.space_group_name_H-M   'P 1'
#
loop_
_entity.id
_entity.type
_entity.pdbx_description
1 polymer ?
#
loop_
_entity_poly.entity_id
_entity_poly.type
_entity_poly.pdbx_seq_one_letter_code
_entity_poly.pdbx_strand_id
1 'polypeptide(L)'
;MLRQASGQSSAAEASAAAPTYASAPPPTPAASPLPENNASGIAFEITPRDRSADEREIINYAKSAPVSMLDSSLPHQSAGYWIPRAAGAYSRLRWEVNDCRTRRRYSDSIPLCAQANIEFTNGTRFEALVMVGSRPLDSAKPVKYVQPSLLWAFYKRPRGAVVPAPLGLLQRFGQEGN
;
A
#
# COMPACT_ATOMS: atom_id res chain seq x y z
N MET A 1 83.65 15.22 -19.03
CA MET A 1 83.00 16.02 -20.09
C MET A 1 81.52 16.16 -19.76
N LEU A 2 81.00 17.39 -19.74
CA LEU A 2 79.60 17.86 -19.63
C LEU A 2 78.77 17.42 -18.39
N ARG A 3 78.42 18.29 -17.43
CA ARG A 3 77.51 19.48 -17.36
C ARG A 3 76.06 19.12 -16.98
N GLN A 4 75.62 19.71 -15.84
CA GLN A 4 74.30 20.33 -15.55
C GLN A 4 73.06 19.41 -15.51
N ALA A 5 71.96 19.68 -14.80
CA ALA A 5 71.57 20.63 -13.76
C ALA A 5 70.20 20.15 -13.18
N SER A 6 69.94 20.54 -11.93
CA SER A 6 68.66 20.95 -11.33
C SER A 6 67.34 20.29 -11.76
N GLY A 7 66.68 19.62 -10.80
CA GLY A 7 65.25 19.32 -10.84
C GLY A 7 64.68 19.34 -9.41
N GLN A 8 63.83 20.33 -9.14
CA GLN A 8 63.19 20.61 -7.85
C GLN A 8 62.08 19.60 -7.49
N SER A 9 61.87 19.49 -6.18
CA SER A 9 60.57 19.69 -5.50
C SER A 9 59.93 18.49 -4.79
N SER A 10 59.69 18.76 -3.51
CA SER A 10 58.52 18.40 -2.68
C SER A 10 58.43 17.03 -2.02
N ALA A 11 58.80 17.10 -0.72
CA ALA A 11 57.90 16.90 0.42
C ALA A 11 57.27 15.52 0.63
N ALA A 12 57.79 14.85 1.65
CA ALA A 12 57.02 13.97 2.52
C ALA A 12 55.85 14.71 3.15
N GLU A 13 54.68 14.08 3.27
CA GLU A 13 53.90 14.07 4.52
C GLU A 13 52.74 13.06 4.50
N ALA A 14 52.86 12.12 5.44
CA ALA A 14 51.84 11.51 6.31
C ALA A 14 50.33 11.64 5.98
N SER A 15 49.72 10.46 5.78
CA SER A 15 48.59 9.92 6.57
C SER A 15 47.54 10.91 7.12
N ALA A 16 46.34 10.89 6.54
CA ALA A 16 45.11 11.33 7.21
C ALA A 16 43.95 10.41 6.81
N ALA A 17 43.49 9.61 7.78
CA ALA A 17 42.26 8.84 7.68
C ALA A 17 41.05 9.79 7.73
N ALA A 18 40.15 9.68 6.76
CA ALA A 18 38.89 10.44 6.74
C ALA A 18 37.87 9.83 7.74
N PRO A 19 37.13 10.64 8.51
CA PRO A 19 36.06 10.13 9.36
C PRO A 19 34.82 9.82 8.53
N THR A 20 34.33 8.59 8.64
CA THR A 20 33.05 8.15 8.08
C THR A 20 31.91 8.82 8.85
N TYR A 21 31.24 9.80 8.24
CA TYR A 21 29.97 10.32 8.74
C TYR A 21 28.89 9.25 8.55
N ALA A 22 28.59 8.50 9.62
CA ALA A 22 27.39 7.69 9.69
C ALA A 22 26.17 8.62 9.78
N SER A 23 25.48 8.81 8.65
CA SER A 23 24.19 9.51 8.64
C SER A 23 23.17 8.67 9.40
N ALA A 24 22.58 9.23 10.44
CA ALA A 24 21.46 8.63 11.16
C ALA A 24 20.29 8.35 10.18
N PRO A 25 19.52 7.27 10.38
CA PRO A 25 18.36 7.00 9.54
C PRO A 25 17.33 8.14 9.68
N PRO A 26 16.61 8.50 8.61
CA PRO A 26 15.58 9.52 8.67
C PRO A 26 14.50 9.13 9.70
N PRO A 27 13.89 10.10 10.41
CA PRO A 27 12.83 9.82 11.35
C PRO A 27 11.66 9.15 10.62
N THR A 28 11.25 7.98 11.11
CA THR A 28 10.06 7.28 10.64
C THR A 28 8.86 8.23 10.77
N PRO A 29 8.04 8.42 9.70
CA PRO A 29 6.81 9.18 9.83
C PRO A 29 5.93 8.54 10.91
N ALA A 30 5.69 9.26 12.01
CA ALA A 30 4.75 8.83 13.02
C ALA A 30 3.37 8.70 12.38
N ALA A 31 2.75 7.53 12.49
CA ALA A 31 1.37 7.32 12.06
C ALA A 31 0.48 8.35 12.79
N SER A 32 -0.17 9.25 12.05
CA SER A 32 -1.02 10.30 12.63
C SER A 32 -2.07 9.67 13.54
N PRO A 33 -2.25 10.14 14.79
CA PRO A 33 -3.19 9.54 15.73
C PRO A 33 -4.60 9.45 15.12
N LEU A 34 -5.27 8.32 15.35
CA LEU A 34 -6.66 8.14 14.95
C LEU A 34 -7.49 9.24 15.61
N PRO A 35 -8.50 9.83 14.94
CA PRO A 35 -9.39 10.76 15.60
C PRO A 35 -10.04 10.05 16.79
N GLU A 36 -9.84 10.59 18.00
CA GLU A 36 -10.15 9.95 19.28
C GLU A 36 -11.63 9.59 19.50
N ASN A 37 -12.54 9.98 18.60
CA ASN A 37 -13.98 9.80 18.78
C ASN A 37 -14.72 9.51 17.48
N ASN A 38 -14.42 8.41 16.79
CA ASN A 38 -15.27 7.97 15.68
C ASN A 38 -16.47 7.17 16.23
N ALA A 39 -17.46 7.89 16.79
CA ALA A 39 -18.71 7.35 17.36
C ALA A 39 -19.55 6.50 16.36
N SER A 40 -19.15 6.52 15.09
CA SER A 40 -19.76 5.83 13.96
C SER A 40 -19.62 4.30 13.99
N GLY A 41 -18.68 3.75 14.77
CA GLY A 41 -18.40 2.31 14.77
C GLY A 41 -17.67 1.81 13.51
N ILE A 42 -17.13 2.71 12.68
CA ILE A 42 -16.52 2.39 11.38
C ILE A 42 -15.08 2.91 11.27
N ALA A 43 -14.27 2.23 10.47
CA ALA A 43 -12.90 2.61 10.19
C ALA A 43 -12.79 4.05 9.66
N PHE A 44 -11.74 4.74 10.08
CA PHE A 44 -11.40 6.04 9.51
C PHE A 44 -10.76 5.86 8.14
N GLU A 45 -11.46 6.27 7.08
CA GLU A 45 -10.92 6.18 5.72
C GLU A 45 -9.99 7.36 5.41
N ILE A 46 -8.74 7.04 5.08
CA ILE A 46 -7.71 7.98 4.66
C ILE A 46 -7.74 8.10 3.13
N THR A 47 -8.01 9.30 2.63
CA THR A 47 -7.92 9.64 1.21
C THR A 47 -6.72 10.58 0.97
N PRO A 48 -5.71 10.16 0.19
CA PRO A 48 -4.60 11.02 -0.22
C PRO A 48 -5.10 12.26 -1.00
N ARG A 49 -4.45 13.41 -0.78
CA ARG A 49 -4.85 14.70 -1.39
C ARG A 49 -4.59 14.77 -2.89
N ASP A 50 -3.59 14.04 -3.35
CA ASP A 50 -3.05 13.98 -4.71
C ASP A 50 -3.69 12.88 -5.57
N ARG A 51 -4.77 12.24 -5.08
CA ARG A 51 -5.47 11.19 -5.82
C ARG A 51 -6.08 11.73 -7.12
N SER A 52 -5.69 11.12 -8.24
CA SER A 52 -6.20 11.46 -9.58
C SER A 52 -7.71 11.17 -9.73
N ALA A 53 -8.33 11.69 -10.79
CA ALA A 53 -9.71 11.36 -11.13
C ALA A 53 -9.87 9.87 -11.46
N ASP A 54 -8.96 9.33 -12.27
CA ASP A 54 -8.94 7.91 -12.65
C ASP A 54 -8.83 6.98 -11.44
N GLU A 55 -7.94 7.28 -10.49
CA GLU A 55 -7.82 6.46 -9.28
C GLU A 55 -9.08 6.51 -8.42
N ARG A 56 -9.74 7.66 -8.34
CA ARG A 56 -11.03 7.78 -7.64
C ARG A 56 -12.08 6.91 -8.32
N GLU A 57 -12.15 6.92 -9.65
CA GLU A 57 -13.09 6.10 -10.41
C GLU A 57 -12.84 4.61 -10.20
N ILE A 58 -11.58 4.17 -10.32
CA ILE A 58 -11.16 2.78 -10.11
C ILE A 58 -11.51 2.30 -8.69
N ILE A 59 -11.20 3.10 -7.68
CA ILE A 59 -11.51 2.78 -6.28
C ILE A 59 -13.04 2.76 -6.07
N ASN A 60 -13.78 3.70 -6.63
CA ASN A 60 -15.25 3.71 -6.52
C ASN A 60 -15.88 2.48 -7.17
N TYR A 61 -15.33 2.02 -8.29
CA TYR A 61 -15.76 0.78 -8.93
C TYR A 61 -15.47 -0.45 -8.06
N ALA A 62 -14.31 -0.51 -7.40
CA ALA A 62 -14.04 -1.57 -6.41
C ALA A 62 -14.99 -1.52 -5.21
N LYS A 63 -15.26 -0.31 -4.71
CA LYS A 63 -16.15 -0.08 -3.56
C LYS A 63 -17.60 -0.41 -3.84
N SER A 64 -18.07 -0.30 -5.08
CA SER A 64 -19.45 -0.64 -5.44
C SER A 64 -19.69 -2.14 -5.51
N ALA A 65 -18.64 -2.95 -5.65
CA ALA A 65 -18.72 -4.40 -5.71
C ALA A 65 -19.40 -4.99 -4.46
N PRO A 66 -20.44 -5.84 -4.60
CA PRO A 66 -20.96 -6.62 -3.49
C PRO A 66 -19.87 -7.52 -2.89
N VAL A 67 -19.67 -7.48 -1.57
CA VAL A 67 -18.66 -8.33 -0.91
C VAL A 67 -18.99 -9.82 -1.05
N SER A 68 -20.26 -10.18 -1.24
CA SER A 68 -20.67 -11.54 -1.59
C SER A 68 -20.10 -12.03 -2.94
N MET A 69 -19.72 -11.13 -3.85
CA MET A 69 -19.05 -11.48 -5.10
C MET A 69 -17.53 -11.66 -4.93
N LEU A 70 -16.97 -11.06 -3.87
CA LEU A 70 -15.55 -11.18 -3.51
C LEU A 70 -15.30 -12.42 -2.64
N ASP A 71 -16.24 -12.71 -1.75
CA ASP A 71 -16.27 -13.87 -0.87
C ASP A 71 -17.74 -14.27 -0.65
N SER A 72 -18.12 -15.44 -1.18
CA SER A 72 -19.52 -15.91 -1.18
C SER A 72 -20.15 -16.09 0.20
N SER A 73 -19.36 -16.14 1.27
CA SER A 73 -19.84 -16.26 2.65
C SER A 73 -20.31 -14.92 3.24
N LEU A 74 -20.08 -13.80 2.53
CA LEU A 74 -20.35 -12.45 3.00
C LEU A 74 -21.71 -11.92 2.53
N PRO A 75 -22.28 -10.93 3.23
CA PRO A 75 -23.58 -10.36 2.86
C PRO A 75 -23.53 -9.65 1.50
N HIS A 76 -24.70 -9.49 0.87
CA HIS A 76 -24.84 -8.73 -0.36
C HIS A 76 -24.85 -7.21 -0.08
N GLN A 77 -23.70 -6.68 0.35
CA GLN A 77 -23.46 -5.26 0.63
C GLN A 77 -22.25 -4.78 -0.17
N SER A 78 -22.22 -3.51 -0.55
CA SER A 78 -21.06 -2.96 -1.27
C SER A 78 -19.80 -2.98 -0.40
N ALA A 79 -18.64 -3.22 -1.01
CA ALA A 79 -17.34 -3.25 -0.34
C ALA A 79 -17.03 -1.94 0.39
N GLY A 80 -17.37 -0.80 -0.22
CA GLY A 80 -17.24 0.52 0.39
C GLY A 80 -18.12 0.74 1.63
N TYR A 81 -19.20 -0.02 1.77
CA TYR A 81 -20.06 0.01 2.96
C TYR A 81 -19.60 -1.01 4.02
N TRP A 82 -19.30 -2.24 3.58
CA TRP A 82 -19.05 -3.36 4.48
C TRP A 82 -17.65 -3.33 5.10
N ILE A 83 -16.59 -3.09 4.31
CA ILE A 83 -15.19 -3.12 4.78
C ILE A 83 -14.92 -2.15 5.93
N PRO A 84 -15.29 -0.85 5.87
CA PRO A 84 -15.03 0.05 6.99
C PRO A 84 -15.81 -0.34 8.26
N ARG A 85 -17.02 -0.91 8.13
CA ARG A 85 -17.77 -1.43 9.29
C ARG A 85 -17.14 -2.68 9.87
N ALA A 86 -16.76 -3.63 9.02
CA ALA A 86 -16.10 -4.86 9.44
C ALA A 86 -14.77 -4.58 10.15
N ALA A 87 -14.04 -3.56 9.71
CA ALA A 87 -12.77 -3.15 10.32
C ALA A 87 -12.94 -2.41 11.67
N GLY A 88 -14.11 -1.82 11.96
CA GLY A 88 -14.43 -1.19 13.25
C GLY A 88 -13.79 0.20 13.46
N ALA A 89 -14.26 0.91 14.50
CA ALA A 89 -13.97 2.32 14.77
C ALA A 89 -12.48 2.65 14.98
N TYR A 90 -11.72 1.71 15.53
CA TYR A 90 -10.32 1.89 15.90
C TYR A 90 -9.34 1.39 14.82
N SER A 91 -9.74 1.52 13.56
CA SER A 91 -8.90 1.14 12.43
C SER A 91 -8.78 2.27 11.40
N ARG A 92 -7.64 2.31 10.72
CA ARG A 92 -7.40 3.19 9.56
C ARG A 92 -7.59 2.36 8.31
N LEU A 93 -8.48 2.79 7.42
CA LEU A 93 -8.68 2.19 6.10
C LEU A 93 -8.07 3.10 5.03
N ARG A 94 -7.29 2.54 4.10
CA ARG A 94 -6.78 3.27 2.94
C ARG A 94 -6.99 2.44 1.69
N TRP A 95 -7.65 3.04 0.70
CA TRP A 95 -7.76 2.45 -0.64
C TRP A 95 -6.63 2.93 -1.54
N GLU A 96 -6.07 2.04 -2.34
CA GLU A 96 -5.01 2.35 -3.30
C GLU A 96 -5.28 1.64 -4.63
N VAL A 97 -4.78 2.20 -5.72
CA VAL A 97 -4.76 1.51 -7.01
C VAL A 97 -3.39 0.90 -7.18
N ASN A 98 -3.36 -0.39 -7.48
CA ASN A 98 -2.13 -1.14 -7.72
C ASN A 98 -2.22 -1.83 -9.08
N ASP A 99 -1.08 -1.92 -9.76
CA ASP A 99 -1.00 -2.80 -10.93
C ASP A 99 -1.01 -4.25 -10.42
N CYS A 100 -1.92 -5.11 -10.89
CA CYS A 100 -2.00 -6.51 -10.49
C CYS A 100 -0.87 -7.37 -11.09
N ARG A 101 0.30 -6.80 -11.40
CA ARG A 101 1.31 -7.45 -12.24
C ARG A 101 1.76 -8.76 -11.60
N THR A 102 1.42 -9.85 -12.26
CA THR A 102 2.12 -11.12 -12.12
C THR A 102 3.38 -11.07 -13.00
N ARG A 103 4.32 -12.01 -12.83
CA ARG A 103 5.61 -12.03 -13.58
C ARG A 103 5.47 -12.11 -15.12
N ARG A 104 4.24 -12.14 -15.66
CA ARG A 104 3.97 -12.17 -17.11
C ARG A 104 4.03 -10.76 -17.70
N ARG A 105 4.72 -10.63 -18.83
CA ARG A 105 4.65 -9.41 -19.66
C ARG A 105 3.30 -9.42 -20.37
N TYR A 106 2.54 -8.34 -20.22
CA TYR A 106 1.35 -8.09 -21.03
C TYR A 106 1.74 -7.14 -22.17
N SER A 107 1.35 -7.47 -23.39
CA SER A 107 1.71 -6.71 -24.60
C SER A 107 0.93 -5.41 -24.74
N ASP A 108 -0.33 -5.38 -24.30
CA ASP A 108 -1.27 -4.31 -24.70
C ASP A 108 -1.99 -3.61 -23.54
N SER A 109 -2.00 -4.22 -22.33
CA SER A 109 -2.69 -3.66 -21.17
C SER A 109 -2.11 -4.13 -19.83
N ILE A 110 -2.19 -3.28 -18.82
CA ILE A 110 -1.79 -3.58 -17.44
C ILE A 110 -3.05 -3.94 -16.64
N PRO A 111 -3.08 -5.08 -15.93
CA PRO A 111 -4.21 -5.41 -15.06
C PRO A 111 -4.27 -4.43 -13.88
N LEU A 112 -5.47 -3.92 -13.60
CA LEU A 112 -5.73 -2.93 -12.56
C LEU A 112 -6.41 -3.57 -11.35
N CYS A 113 -5.89 -3.23 -10.18
CA CYS A 113 -6.42 -3.65 -8.90
C CYS A 113 -6.69 -2.45 -8.01
N ALA A 114 -7.69 -2.60 -7.14
CA ALA A 114 -7.87 -1.74 -5.99
C ALA A 114 -7.54 -2.54 -4.73
N GLN A 115 -6.77 -1.93 -3.83
CA GLN A 115 -6.35 -2.55 -2.58
C GLN A 115 -6.98 -1.81 -1.41
N ALA A 116 -7.64 -2.55 -0.52
CA ALA A 116 -8.04 -2.07 0.79
C ALA A 116 -6.94 -2.42 1.80
N ASN A 117 -6.33 -1.40 2.40
CA ASN A 117 -5.34 -1.53 3.47
C ASN A 117 -5.96 -1.10 4.79
N ILE A 118 -6.04 -2.00 5.76
CA ILE A 118 -6.59 -1.73 7.09
C ILE A 118 -5.46 -1.87 8.11
N GLU A 119 -5.27 -0.85 8.94
CA GLU A 119 -4.35 -0.86 10.08
C GLU A 119 -5.11 -0.70 11.39
N PHE A 120 -4.95 -1.66 12.28
CA PHE A 120 -5.56 -1.68 13.61
C PHE A 120 -4.64 -1.01 14.64
N THR A 121 -5.20 -0.54 15.76
CA THR A 121 -4.46 0.07 16.88
C THR A 121 -3.41 -0.85 17.50
N ASN A 122 -3.66 -2.17 17.52
CA ASN A 122 -2.70 -3.16 17.99
C ASN A 122 -1.54 -3.41 17.00
N GLY A 123 -1.49 -2.68 15.88
CA GLY A 123 -0.48 -2.78 14.83
C GLY A 123 -0.67 -3.96 13.88
N THR A 124 -1.77 -4.72 14.00
CA THR A 124 -2.17 -5.69 12.98
C THR A 124 -2.55 -4.94 11.71
N ARG A 125 -2.21 -5.52 10.56
CA ARG A 125 -2.63 -5.05 9.24
C ARG A 125 -3.42 -6.12 8.53
N PHE A 126 -4.46 -5.70 7.82
CA PHE A 126 -5.25 -6.56 6.94
C PHE A 126 -5.28 -5.91 5.56
N GLU A 127 -5.00 -6.68 4.52
CA GLU A 127 -4.94 -6.19 3.14
C GLU A 127 -5.79 -7.09 2.25
N ALA A 128 -6.59 -6.49 1.37
CA ALA A 128 -7.39 -7.21 0.38
C ALA A 128 -7.19 -6.57 -1.00
N LEU A 129 -6.80 -7.37 -1.99
CA LEU A 129 -6.59 -6.91 -3.36
C LEU A 129 -7.72 -7.41 -4.27
N VAL A 130 -8.40 -6.47 -4.90
CA VAL A 130 -9.52 -6.71 -5.80
C VAL A 130 -9.10 -6.38 -7.22
N MET A 131 -9.15 -7.37 -8.12
CA MET A 131 -9.02 -7.11 -9.55
C MET A 131 -10.28 -6.42 -10.06
N VAL A 132 -10.10 -5.34 -10.81
CA VAL A 132 -11.21 -4.50 -11.30
C VAL A 132 -11.21 -4.31 -12.81
N GLY A 133 -10.11 -4.60 -13.50
CA GLY A 133 -10.05 -4.43 -14.94
C GLY A 133 -8.64 -4.40 -15.49
N SER A 134 -8.49 -3.66 -16.58
CA SER A 134 -7.19 -3.42 -17.23
C SER A 134 -7.11 -2.02 -17.81
N ARG A 135 -5.92 -1.43 -17.76
CA ARG A 135 -5.58 -0.17 -18.42
C ARG A 135 -4.76 -0.46 -19.67
N PRO A 136 -5.18 0.02 -20.85
CA PRO A 136 -4.35 -0.05 -22.05
C PRO A 136 -3.00 0.66 -21.83
N LEU A 137 -1.92 0.19 -22.46
CA LEU A 137 -0.63 0.91 -22.42
C LEU A 137 -0.70 2.28 -23.10
N ASP A 138 -1.61 2.42 -24.07
CA ASP A 138 -2.00 3.68 -24.67
C ASP A 138 -2.92 4.44 -23.70
N SER A 139 -2.38 5.46 -23.03
CA SER A 139 -3.07 6.25 -22.00
C SER A 139 -4.26 7.06 -22.54
N ALA A 140 -4.42 7.19 -23.85
CA ALA A 140 -5.60 7.82 -24.45
C ALA A 140 -6.84 6.92 -24.43
N LYS A 141 -6.66 5.60 -24.21
CA LYS A 141 -7.77 4.64 -24.17
C LYS A 141 -8.30 4.48 -22.74
N PRO A 142 -9.64 4.37 -22.58
CA PRO A 142 -10.24 4.23 -21.26
C PRO A 142 -9.90 2.88 -20.60
N VAL A 143 -10.02 2.85 -19.28
CA VAL A 143 -9.96 1.61 -18.49
C VAL A 143 -11.08 0.66 -18.93
N LYS A 144 -10.73 -0.61 -19.12
CA LYS A 144 -11.69 -1.68 -19.35
C LYS A 144 -12.00 -2.36 -18.02
N TYR A 145 -13.14 -2.05 -17.46
CA TYR A 145 -13.63 -2.69 -16.24
C TYR A 145 -14.12 -4.11 -16.51
N VAL A 146 -13.91 -4.98 -15.53
CA VAL A 146 -14.46 -6.34 -15.49
C VAL A 146 -15.23 -6.54 -14.19
N GLN A 147 -15.93 -7.65 -14.05
CA GLN A 147 -16.54 -8.00 -12.77
C GLN A 147 -15.47 -8.07 -11.67
N PRO A 148 -15.61 -7.32 -10.56
CA PRO A 148 -14.63 -7.35 -9.48
C PRO A 148 -14.47 -8.75 -8.89
N SER A 149 -13.22 -9.15 -8.64
CA SER A 149 -12.89 -10.45 -8.02
C SER A 149 -11.76 -10.30 -7.01
N LEU A 150 -11.89 -10.96 -5.86
CA LEU A 150 -10.82 -11.00 -4.86
C LEU A 150 -9.67 -11.85 -5.37
N LEU A 151 -8.48 -11.25 -5.49
CA LEU A 151 -7.27 -12.00 -5.84
C LEU A 151 -6.64 -12.64 -4.61
N TRP A 152 -6.57 -11.87 -3.53
CA TRP A 152 -6.07 -12.33 -2.24
C TRP A 152 -6.53 -11.40 -1.13
N ALA A 153 -6.56 -11.96 0.08
CA ALA A 153 -6.55 -11.18 1.31
C ALA A 153 -5.56 -11.83 2.29
N PHE A 154 -4.90 -11.02 3.10
CA PHE A 154 -3.99 -11.48 4.14
C PHE A 154 -4.04 -10.56 5.34
N TYR A 155 -3.50 -11.04 6.45
CA TYR A 155 -3.17 -10.20 7.59
C TYR A 155 -1.73 -10.42 8.05
N LYS A 156 -1.23 -9.45 8.80
CA LYS A 156 0.09 -9.49 9.43
C LYS A 156 0.02 -8.83 10.81
N ARG A 157 0.46 -9.56 11.84
CA ARG A 157 0.65 -9.01 13.19
C ARG A 157 1.97 -8.23 13.29
N PRO A 158 2.18 -7.33 14.29
CA PRO A 158 3.34 -6.44 14.40
C PRO A 158 4.73 -7.07 14.28
N ARG A 159 4.87 -8.38 14.51
CA ARG A 159 6.11 -9.17 14.32
C ARG A 159 5.85 -10.56 13.75
N GLY A 160 4.70 -10.73 13.08
CA GLY A 160 4.26 -12.00 12.53
C GLY A 160 4.62 -12.17 11.05
N ALA A 161 4.49 -13.41 10.59
CA ALA A 161 4.46 -13.71 9.16
C ALA A 161 3.18 -13.13 8.52
N VAL A 162 3.20 -12.99 7.20
CA VAL A 162 2.00 -12.72 6.41
C VAL A 162 1.19 -14.01 6.36
N VAL A 163 -0.10 -13.94 6.70
CA VAL A 163 -0.99 -15.09 6.75
C VAL A 163 -2.16 -14.85 5.79
N PRO A 164 -2.37 -15.70 4.77
CA PRO A 164 -3.55 -15.64 3.92
C PRO A 164 -4.83 -15.77 4.75
N ALA A 165 -5.86 -15.02 4.41
CA ALA A 165 -7.12 -15.03 5.15
C ALA A 165 -8.32 -14.86 4.22
N PRO A 166 -9.49 -15.43 4.58
CA PRO A 166 -10.74 -15.07 3.93
C PRO A 166 -11.08 -13.61 4.26
N LEU A 167 -11.83 -12.95 3.38
CA LEU A 167 -12.21 -11.56 3.56
C LEU A 167 -13.05 -11.38 4.84
N GLY A 168 -13.90 -12.36 5.16
CA GLY A 168 -14.70 -12.36 6.38
C GLY A 168 -13.93 -12.32 7.69
N LEU A 169 -12.64 -12.68 7.70
CA LEU A 169 -11.83 -12.60 8.91
C LEU A 169 -11.65 -11.15 9.38
N LEU A 170 -11.78 -10.17 8.48
CA LEU A 170 -11.72 -8.74 8.80
C LEU A 170 -12.67 -8.36 9.94
N GLN A 171 -13.89 -8.91 9.93
CA GLN A 171 -14.91 -8.61 10.95
C GLN A 171 -14.48 -9.06 12.35
N ARG A 172 -13.72 -10.15 12.47
CA ARG A 172 -13.22 -10.62 13.77
C ARG A 172 -12.16 -9.66 14.32
N PHE A 173 -11.25 -9.17 13.47
CA PHE A 173 -10.26 -8.18 13.90
C PHE A 173 -10.91 -6.86 14.34
N GLY A 174 -11.97 -6.42 13.67
CA GLY A 174 -12.71 -5.23 14.08
C GLY A 174 -13.45 -5.40 15.42
N GLN A 175 -13.79 -6.63 15.81
CA GLN A 175 -14.40 -6.94 17.11
C GLN A 175 -13.36 -7.08 18.23
N GLU A 176 -12.18 -7.63 17.94
CA GLU A 176 -11.07 -7.78 18.91
C GLU A 176 -10.39 -6.45 19.30
N GLY A 177 -10.52 -5.42 18.45
CA GLY A 177 -9.92 -4.10 18.65
C GLY A 177 -10.82 -3.07 19.37
N ASN A 178 -12.05 -3.45 19.74
CA ASN A 178 -12.95 -2.68 20.59
C ASN A 178 -12.86 -3.18 22.04
#